data_AF-A0A486PC43-F1
#
_entry.id   AF-A0A486PC43-F1
#
_cell.length_a   1.000
_cell.length_b   1.000
_cell.length_c   1.000
_cell.angle_alpha   90.00
_cell.angle_beta   90.00
_cell.angle_gamma   90.00
#
_symmetry.space_group_name_H-M   'P 1'
#
loop_
_entity.id
_entity.type
_entity.pdbx_description
1 polymer ?
#
loop_
_entity_poly.entity_id
_entity_poly.type
_entity_poly.pdbx_seq_one_letter_code
_entity_poly.pdbx_strand_id
1 'polypeptide(L)'
;MKRGRPHVVYLSRQACDLLVALKMCAGGSPYLLAGRYSINKPLSNAALNGVITTTVKVAQSQGKSLEHFTVHDMRRTASALLHEAGYPSDWIEKCLAHEQNGVRAIYNNAKYAQQRAYMLLQWADMVDRWIAGTLVRLIPFSPTNYEKWVLGEASDLNCSN
;
A
#
# COMPACT_ATOMS: atom_id res chain seq x y z
N MET A 1 12.05 4.77 10.71
CA MET A 1 11.05 5.75 11.20
C MET A 1 11.79 6.91 11.84
N LYS A 2 11.54 8.15 11.38
CA LYS A 2 12.27 9.34 11.85
C LYS A 2 11.99 9.53 13.35
N ARG A 3 13.04 9.67 14.18
CA ARG A 3 12.96 9.96 15.62
C ARG A 3 12.27 8.90 16.51
N GLY A 4 12.21 7.63 16.08
CA GLY A 4 11.76 6.53 16.95
C GLY A 4 10.26 6.52 17.31
N ARG A 5 9.44 7.37 16.68
CA ARG A 5 7.98 7.36 16.89
C ARG A 5 7.34 6.18 16.17
N PRO A 6 6.47 5.39 16.83
CA PRO A 6 5.66 4.37 16.18
C PRO A 6 4.84 4.95 15.03
N HIS A 7 4.88 4.28 13.88
CA HIS A 7 4.14 4.63 12.68
C HIS A 7 3.13 3.53 12.42
N VAL A 8 1.85 3.89 12.42
CA VAL A 8 0.75 2.94 12.23
C VAL A 8 0.29 3.01 10.79
N VAL A 9 0.40 1.88 10.10
CA VAL A 9 -0.17 1.62 8.77
C VAL A 9 -1.32 0.64 8.94
N TYR A 10 -2.49 0.97 8.39
CA TYR A 10 -3.64 0.06 8.39
C TYR A 10 -3.54 -0.89 7.21
N LEU A 11 -3.89 -2.14 7.43
CA LEU A 11 -3.76 -3.20 6.44
C LEU A 11 -5.11 -3.46 5.78
N SER A 12 -5.13 -3.57 4.46
CA SER A 12 -6.26 -4.14 3.73
C SER A 12 -6.31 -5.65 3.94
N ARG A 13 -7.44 -6.28 3.58
CA ARG A 13 -7.57 -7.74 3.62
C ARG A 13 -6.46 -8.43 2.80
N GLN A 14 -6.18 -7.90 1.61
CA GLN A 14 -5.13 -8.41 0.72
C GLN A 14 -3.75 -8.33 1.36
N ALA A 15 -3.44 -7.21 2.02
CA ALA A 15 -2.16 -7.05 2.71
C ALA A 15 -2.04 -8.04 3.88
N CYS A 16 -3.11 -8.24 4.66
CA CYS A 16 -3.14 -9.27 5.71
C CYS A 16 -2.86 -10.66 5.14
N ASP A 17 -3.51 -11.05 4.04
CA ASP A 17 -3.32 -12.36 3.40
C ASP A 17 -1.87 -12.57 2.96
N LEU A 18 -1.27 -11.55 2.31
CA LEU A 18 0.14 -11.56 1.92
C LEU A 18 1.07 -11.70 3.13
N LEU A 19 0.81 -10.96 4.21
CA LEU A 19 1.63 -11.04 5.42
C LEU A 19 1.52 -12.41 6.11
N VAL A 20 0.33 -13.01 6.12
CA VAL A 20 0.13 -14.38 6.65
C VAL A 20 0.91 -15.38 5.80
N ALA A 21 0.81 -15.30 4.47
CA ALA A 21 1.57 -16.17 3.57
C ALA A 21 3.09 -16.02 3.77
N LEU A 22 3.59 -14.78 3.84
CA LEU A 22 5.00 -14.51 4.11
C LEU A 22 5.45 -15.06 5.47
N LYS A 23 4.62 -14.93 6.52
CA LYS A 23 4.91 -15.49 7.84
C LYS A 23 5.02 -17.02 7.81
N MET A 24 4.21 -17.70 7.01
CA MET A 24 4.32 -19.16 6.82
C MET A 24 5.64 -19.53 6.13
N CYS A 25 6.09 -18.73 5.16
CA CYS A 25 7.37 -18.92 4.47
C CYS A 25 8.59 -18.57 5.34
N ALA A 26 8.43 -17.81 6.43
CA ALA A 26 9.53 -17.31 7.25
C ALA A 26 10.22 -18.38 8.12
N GLY A 27 9.65 -19.59 8.21
CA GLY A 27 10.35 -20.77 8.79
C GLY A 27 10.83 -20.60 10.23
N GLY A 28 10.08 -19.88 11.07
CA GLY A 28 10.46 -19.62 12.47
C GLY A 28 11.36 -18.41 12.68
N SER A 29 11.68 -17.65 11.63
CA SER A 29 12.37 -16.37 11.75
C SER A 29 11.57 -15.37 12.60
N PRO A 30 12.23 -14.54 13.43
CA PRO A 30 11.57 -13.40 14.08
C PRO A 30 11.23 -12.27 13.09
N TYR A 31 11.71 -12.34 11.84
CA TYR A 31 11.43 -11.37 10.79
C TYR A 31 10.42 -11.93 9.78
N LEU A 32 9.53 -11.07 9.29
CA LEU A 32 8.58 -11.43 8.23
C LEU A 32 9.30 -11.84 6.94
N LEU A 33 10.38 -11.15 6.60
CA LEU A 33 11.25 -11.46 5.47
C LEU A 33 12.64 -11.76 6.01
N ALA A 34 12.92 -13.04 6.17
CA ALA A 34 14.22 -13.55 6.61
C ALA A 34 15.31 -13.34 5.56
N GLY A 35 16.53 -13.09 6.00
CA GLY A 35 17.70 -13.03 5.14
C GLY A 35 18.05 -14.41 4.58
N ARG A 36 18.46 -14.46 3.31
CA ARG A 36 18.84 -15.70 2.61
C ARG A 36 19.85 -16.57 3.36
N TYR A 37 20.83 -15.94 4.00
CA TYR A 37 21.94 -16.62 4.69
C TYR A 37 21.73 -16.78 6.20
N SER A 38 20.72 -16.13 6.79
CA SER A 38 20.45 -16.22 8.22
C SER A 38 19.01 -15.83 8.52
N ILE A 39 18.28 -16.76 9.12
CA ILE A 39 16.89 -16.54 9.56
C ILE A 39 16.80 -15.51 10.70
N ASN A 40 17.89 -15.24 11.41
CA ASN A 40 17.95 -14.27 12.50
C ASN A 40 18.36 -12.87 12.03
N LYS A 41 18.41 -12.63 10.72
CA LYS A 41 18.65 -11.31 10.13
C LYS A 41 17.52 -10.96 9.17
N PRO A 42 17.14 -9.69 9.06
CA PRO A 42 16.16 -9.27 8.07
C PRO A 42 16.74 -9.39 6.65
N LEU A 43 15.84 -9.40 5.68
CA LEU A 43 16.16 -9.23 4.27
C LEU A 43 16.99 -7.95 4.04
N SER A 44 17.95 -8.00 3.10
CA SER A 44 18.80 -6.83 2.80
C SER A 44 17.99 -5.68 2.18
N ASN A 45 18.44 -4.45 2.42
CA ASN A 45 17.80 -3.24 1.87
C ASN A 45 17.74 -3.24 0.33
N ALA A 46 18.68 -3.93 -0.33
CA ALA A 46 18.75 -4.01 -1.78
C ALA A 46 17.85 -5.10 -2.38
N ALA A 47 17.36 -6.05 -1.58
CA ALA A 47 16.70 -7.25 -2.09
C ALA A 47 15.42 -6.94 -2.89
N LEU A 48 14.56 -6.06 -2.38
CA LEU A 48 13.31 -5.72 -3.07
C LEU A 48 13.56 -5.06 -4.42
N ASN A 49 14.48 -4.10 -4.49
CA ASN A 49 14.89 -3.48 -5.76
C ASN A 49 15.58 -4.50 -6.68
N GLY A 50 16.31 -5.47 -6.13
CA GLY A 50 16.89 -6.59 -6.89
C GLY A 50 15.83 -7.48 -7.54
N VAL A 51 14.75 -7.79 -6.81
CA VAL A 51 13.59 -8.53 -7.36
C VAL A 51 12.94 -7.73 -8.48
N ILE A 52 12.64 -6.45 -8.26
CA ILE A 52 12.04 -5.58 -9.31
C ILE A 52 12.92 -5.53 -10.56
N THR A 53 14.24 -5.33 -10.39
CA THR A 53 15.20 -5.30 -11.50
C THR A 53 15.17 -6.61 -12.29
N THR A 54 15.10 -7.74 -11.60
CA THR A 54 15.05 -9.06 -12.24
C THR A 54 13.74 -9.26 -12.99
N THR A 55 12.61 -8.92 -12.37
CA THR A 55 11.27 -9.00 -12.99
C THR A 55 11.17 -8.14 -14.24
N VAL A 56 11.66 -6.90 -14.20
CA VAL A 56 11.68 -5.99 -15.36
C VAL A 56 12.50 -6.59 -16.50
N LYS A 57 13.70 -7.12 -16.22
CA LYS A 57 14.54 -7.78 -17.24
C LYS A 57 13.84 -8.97 -17.89
N VAL A 58 13.17 -9.81 -17.10
CA VAL A 58 12.40 -10.96 -17.61
C VAL A 58 11.21 -10.51 -18.45
N ALA A 59 10.49 -9.47 -18.03
CA ALA A 59 9.38 -8.92 -18.80
C ALA A 59 9.86 -8.36 -20.16
N GLN A 60 10.96 -7.61 -20.16
CA GLN A 60 11.55 -7.05 -21.37
C GLN A 60 12.06 -8.14 -22.33
N SER A 61 12.68 -9.21 -21.83
CA SER A 61 13.11 -10.33 -22.68
C SER A 61 11.93 -11.10 -23.30
N GLN A 62 10.74 -11.01 -22.69
CA GLN A 62 9.48 -11.54 -23.22
C GLN A 62 8.74 -10.53 -24.12
N GLY A 63 9.38 -9.42 -24.51
CA GLY A 63 8.82 -8.40 -25.38
C GLY A 63 7.78 -7.50 -24.71
N LYS A 64 7.69 -7.49 -23.37
CA LYS A 64 6.82 -6.56 -22.64
C LYS A 64 7.51 -5.20 -22.51
N SER A 65 6.78 -4.13 -22.84
CA SER A 65 7.22 -2.75 -22.59
C SER A 65 7.01 -2.39 -21.12
N LEU A 66 7.96 -2.80 -20.27
CA LEU A 66 8.00 -2.44 -18.86
C LEU A 66 9.30 -1.69 -18.57
N GLU A 67 9.19 -0.42 -18.22
CA GLU A 67 10.33 0.40 -17.84
C GLU A 67 10.87 0.01 -16.46
N HIS A 68 12.12 0.38 -16.20
CA HIS A 68 12.72 0.16 -14.88
C HIS A 68 12.11 1.10 -13.84
N PHE A 69 11.83 0.57 -12.65
CA PHE A 69 11.33 1.33 -11.51
C PHE A 69 11.86 0.73 -10.20
N THR A 70 11.66 1.45 -9.10
CA THR A 70 12.08 1.04 -7.75
C THR A 70 10.90 0.99 -6.78
N VAL A 71 11.13 0.47 -5.57
CA VAL A 71 10.13 0.52 -4.48
C VAL A 71 9.72 1.96 -4.15
N HIS A 72 10.63 2.93 -4.33
CA HIS A 72 10.31 4.34 -4.13
C HIS A 72 9.29 4.84 -5.16
N ASP A 73 9.42 4.40 -6.42
CA ASP A 73 8.50 4.80 -7.48
C ASP A 73 7.11 4.22 -7.26
N MET A 74 7.01 2.98 -6.76
CA MET A 74 5.72 2.40 -6.34
C MET A 74 5.01 3.27 -5.30
N ARG A 75 5.76 3.78 -4.32
CA ARG A 75 5.23 4.70 -3.29
C ARG A 75 4.78 6.03 -3.89
N ARG A 76 5.55 6.58 -4.84
CA ARG A 76 5.20 7.84 -5.54
C ARG A 76 3.92 7.64 -6.37
N THR A 77 3.82 6.54 -7.12
CA THR A 77 2.64 6.19 -7.91
C THR A 77 1.40 6.05 -7.04
N ALA A 78 1.51 5.37 -5.89
CA ALA A 78 0.40 5.27 -4.96
C ALA A 78 -0.08 6.63 -4.46
N SER A 79 0.84 7.51 -4.05
CA SER A 79 0.52 8.86 -3.62
C SER A 79 -0.17 9.69 -4.71
N ALA A 80 0.36 9.63 -5.95
CA ALA A 80 -0.18 10.38 -7.07
C ALA A 80 -1.62 9.96 -7.40
N LEU A 81 -1.85 8.66 -7.57
CA LEU A 81 -3.17 8.11 -7.89
C LEU A 81 -4.19 8.37 -6.78
N LEU A 82 -3.78 8.30 -5.50
CA LEU A 82 -4.65 8.64 -4.37
C LEU A 82 -5.06 10.12 -4.39
N HIS A 83 -4.14 11.02 -4.73
CA HIS A 83 -4.48 12.44 -4.90
C HIS A 83 -5.40 12.68 -6.09
N GLU A 84 -5.14 12.04 -7.24
CA GLU A 84 -5.98 12.14 -8.43
C GLU A 84 -7.41 11.63 -8.17
N ALA A 85 -7.57 10.62 -7.32
CA ALA A 85 -8.86 10.12 -6.87
C ALA A 85 -9.53 11.00 -5.80
N GLY A 86 -8.92 12.13 -5.41
CA GLY A 86 -9.54 13.09 -4.49
C GLY A 86 -9.50 12.71 -3.01
N TYR A 87 -8.66 11.77 -2.61
CA TYR A 87 -8.47 11.46 -1.18
C TYR A 87 -7.80 12.63 -0.45
N PRO A 88 -8.22 12.96 0.79
CA PRO A 88 -7.60 14.03 1.57
C PRO A 88 -6.09 13.83 1.78
N SER A 89 -5.31 14.87 1.49
CA SER A 89 -3.84 14.87 1.66
C SER A 89 -3.41 14.47 3.06
N ASP A 90 -4.17 14.87 4.09
CA ASP A 90 -3.88 14.52 5.48
C ASP A 90 -3.89 12.99 5.71
N TRP A 91 -4.67 12.22 4.96
CA TRP A 91 -4.72 10.76 5.07
C TRP A 91 -3.54 10.11 4.35
N ILE A 92 -3.24 10.59 3.15
CA ILE A 92 -2.16 10.10 2.28
C ILE A 92 -0.81 10.35 2.96
N GLU A 93 -0.53 11.59 3.34
CA GLU A 93 0.74 12.00 3.96
C GLU A 93 0.97 11.29 5.30
N LYS A 94 -0.09 11.09 6.09
CA LYS A 94 -0.01 10.30 7.31
C LYS A 94 0.34 8.84 7.01
N CYS A 95 -0.19 8.21 5.96
CA CYS A 95 0.22 6.84 5.57
C CYS A 95 1.70 6.75 5.19
N LEU A 96 2.24 7.79 4.56
CA LEU A 96 3.63 7.86 4.12
C LEU A 96 4.64 8.22 5.23
N ALA A 97 4.17 8.36 6.48
CA ALA A 97 4.97 8.82 7.61
C ALA A 97 5.63 10.19 7.37
N HIS A 98 4.99 11.04 6.57
CA HIS A 98 5.45 12.40 6.35
C HIS A 98 5.03 13.29 7.53
N GLU A 99 5.98 14.06 8.06
CA GLU A 99 5.69 15.05 9.11
C GLU A 99 4.97 16.24 8.48
N GLN A 100 3.80 16.60 9.01
CA GLN A 100 3.18 17.87 8.70
C GLN A 100 3.97 18.99 9.37
N ASN A 101 4.21 20.08 8.65
CA ASN A 101 4.94 21.25 9.14
C ASN A 101 3.98 22.44 9.37
N GLY A 102 4.41 23.40 10.18
CA GLY A 102 3.68 24.66 10.41
C GLY A 102 2.49 24.54 11.37
N VAL A 103 1.66 25.58 11.40
CA VAL A 103 0.54 25.73 12.35
C VAL A 103 -0.44 24.55 12.29
N ARG A 104 -0.67 24.02 11.08
CA ARG A 104 -1.57 22.86 10.86
C ARG A 104 -1.14 21.62 11.64
N ALA A 105 0.17 21.41 11.83
CA ALA A 105 0.71 20.28 12.57
C ALA A 105 0.45 20.38 14.08
N ILE A 106 0.29 21.59 14.61
CA ILE A 106 0.01 21.84 16.04
C ILE A 106 -1.42 21.39 16.37
N TYR A 107 -2.37 21.67 15.46
CA TYR A 107 -3.79 21.39 15.67
C TYR A 107 -4.22 19.99 15.18
N ASN A 108 -3.58 19.45 14.14
CA ASN A 108 -3.98 18.18 13.53
C ASN A 108 -3.34 16.94 14.19
N ASN A 109 -3.88 16.57 15.37
CA ASN A 109 -3.50 15.35 16.09
C ASN A 109 -4.32 14.11 15.72
N ALA A 110 -5.21 14.22 14.73
CA ALA A 110 -6.07 13.12 14.32
C ALA A 110 -5.27 11.99 13.65
N LYS A 111 -5.61 10.74 14.01
CA LYS A 111 -4.98 9.52 13.47
C LYS A 111 -5.61 9.07 12.14
N TYR A 112 -6.80 9.56 11.82
CA TYR A 112 -7.59 9.20 10.63
C TYR A 112 -7.68 7.69 10.42
N ALA A 113 -8.00 6.95 11.49
CA ALA A 113 -7.83 5.49 11.51
C ALA A 113 -8.70 4.78 10.46
N GLN A 114 -10.01 4.97 10.55
CA GLN A 114 -10.99 4.37 9.64
C GLN A 114 -10.82 4.89 8.22
N GLN A 115 -10.52 6.18 8.07
CA GLN A 115 -10.34 6.82 6.78
C GLN A 115 -9.11 6.27 6.03
N ARG A 116 -7.98 6.09 6.73
CA ARG A 116 -6.76 5.49 6.15
C ARG A 116 -6.97 4.00 5.84
N ALA A 117 -7.72 3.28 6.67
CA ALA A 117 -8.08 1.89 6.40
C ALA A 117 -8.96 1.76 5.13
N TYR A 118 -10.01 2.57 5.02
CA TYR A 118 -10.86 2.63 3.82
C TYR A 118 -10.04 2.95 2.57
N MET A 119 -9.24 4.02 2.62
CA MET A 119 -8.40 4.45 1.50
C MET A 119 -7.45 3.34 1.02
N LEU A 120 -6.76 2.66 1.95
CA LEU A 120 -5.84 1.58 1.59
C LEU A 120 -6.56 0.32 1.11
N LEU A 121 -7.80 0.09 1.53
CA LEU A 121 -8.65 -0.97 0.96
C LEU A 121 -9.07 -0.65 -0.47
N GLN A 122 -9.52 0.58 -0.76
CA GLN A 122 -9.88 0.98 -2.13
C GLN A 122 -8.69 0.89 -3.08
N TRP A 123 -7.49 1.26 -2.59
CA TRP A 123 -6.24 1.06 -3.31
C TRP A 123 -5.98 -0.42 -3.62
N ALA A 124 -6.09 -1.30 -2.63
CA ALA A 124 -5.85 -2.72 -2.81
C ALA A 124 -6.88 -3.38 -3.75
N ASP A 125 -8.15 -3.01 -3.66
CA ASP A 125 -9.22 -3.49 -4.54
C ASP A 125 -8.98 -3.10 -6.01
N MET A 126 -8.43 -1.90 -6.27
CA MET A 126 -8.01 -1.50 -7.62
C MET A 126 -6.88 -2.39 -8.14
N VAL A 127 -5.85 -2.66 -7.32
CA VAL A 127 -4.71 -3.50 -7.70
C VAL A 127 -5.17 -4.93 -8.01
N ASP A 128 -6.07 -5.50 -7.22
CA ASP A 128 -6.65 -6.83 -7.48
C ASP A 128 -7.39 -6.86 -8.82
N ARG A 129 -8.17 -5.82 -9.14
CA ARG A 129 -8.86 -5.70 -10.43
C ARG A 129 -7.87 -5.66 -11.60
N TRP A 130 -6.75 -4.94 -11.46
CA TRP A 130 -5.67 -4.96 -12.47
C TRP A 130 -5.04 -6.33 -12.64
N ILE A 131 -4.80 -7.05 -11.53
CA ILE A 131 -4.28 -8.43 -11.56
C ILE A 131 -5.26 -9.37 -12.27
N ALA A 132 -6.56 -9.19 -12.05
CA ALA A 132 -7.63 -9.93 -12.74
C ALA A 132 -7.83 -9.51 -14.21
N GLY A 133 -7.03 -8.58 -14.73
CA GLY A 133 -7.08 -8.13 -16.13
C GLY A 133 -8.12 -7.04 -16.41
N THR A 134 -8.73 -6.45 -15.38
CA THR A 134 -9.69 -5.36 -15.53
C THR A 134 -9.02 -4.01 -15.29
N LEU A 135 -8.87 -3.20 -16.34
CA LEU A 135 -8.26 -1.88 -16.24
C LEU A 135 -9.26 -0.85 -15.68
N VAL A 136 -9.33 -0.74 -14.35
CA VAL A 136 -10.14 0.26 -13.65
C VAL A 136 -9.30 1.45 -13.19
N ARG A 137 -9.94 2.61 -13.03
CA ARG A 137 -9.35 3.73 -12.26
C ARG A 137 -9.64 3.54 -10.78
N LEU A 138 -8.80 4.15 -9.94
CA LEU A 138 -9.07 4.22 -8.50
C LEU A 138 -10.41 4.92 -8.26
N ILE A 139 -11.25 4.32 -7.42
CA ILE A 139 -12.57 4.88 -7.09
C ILE A 139 -12.37 6.24 -6.42
N PRO A 140 -12.95 7.33 -6.97
CA PRO A 140 -12.86 8.64 -6.37
C PRO A 140 -13.42 8.64 -4.95
N PHE A 141 -12.80 9.41 -4.06
CA PHE A 141 -13.29 9.55 -2.70
C PHE A 141 -14.70 10.16 -2.70
N SER A 142 -15.62 9.50 -2.00
CA SER A 142 -16.99 9.94 -1.80
C SER A 142 -17.36 9.77 -0.32
N PRO A 143 -17.81 10.84 0.36
CA PRO A 143 -18.28 10.74 1.74
C PRO A 143 -19.38 9.70 1.91
N THR A 144 -20.32 9.62 0.97
CA THR A 144 -21.42 8.64 1.00
C THR A 144 -20.92 7.20 0.92
N ASN A 145 -19.93 6.92 0.06
CA ASN A 145 -19.37 5.56 -0.05
C ASN A 145 -18.58 5.20 1.21
N TYR A 146 -17.88 6.18 1.79
CA TYR A 146 -17.19 6.01 3.06
C TYR A 146 -18.18 5.72 4.20
N GLU A 147 -19.29 6.46 4.29
CA GLU A 147 -20.34 6.24 5.29
C GLU A 147 -20.95 4.84 5.17
N LYS A 148 -21.33 4.42 3.95
CA LYS A 148 -21.81 3.05 3.68
C LYS A 148 -20.81 1.99 4.10
N TRP A 149 -19.52 2.21 3.83
CA TRP A 149 -18.46 1.30 4.25
C TRP A 149 -18.35 1.21 5.78
N VAL A 150 -18.44 2.35 6.49
CA VAL A 150 -18.43 2.39 7.96
C VAL A 150 -19.64 1.65 8.54
N LEU A 151 -20.81 1.75 7.92
CA LEU A 151 -22.04 1.07 8.34
C LEU A 151 -22.07 -0.42 7.97
N GLY A 152 -21.08 -0.92 7.23
CA GLY A 152 -21.03 -2.31 6.77
C GLY A 152 -21.98 -2.63 5.61
N GLU A 153 -22.59 -1.61 5.00
CA GLU A 153 -23.55 -1.72 3.90
C GLU A 153 -22.87 -1.84 2.53
N ALA A 154 -21.55 -1.73 2.49
CA ALA A 154 -20.76 -1.73 1.26
C ALA A 154 -20.33 -3.14 0.79
N SER A 155 -20.90 -4.22 1.33
CA SER A 155 -20.47 -5.60 1.02
C SER A 155 -20.56 -5.95 -0.48
N ASP A 156 -21.34 -5.22 -1.27
CA ASP A 156 -21.68 -5.63 -2.65
C ASP A 156 -21.40 -4.57 -3.74
N LEU A 157 -20.77 -3.44 -3.42
CA LEU A 157 -20.48 -2.39 -4.42
C LEU A 157 -19.34 -2.75 -5.40
N ASN A 158 -18.75 -3.93 -5.28
CA ASN A 158 -17.71 -4.40 -6.21
C ASN A 158 -18.26 -5.19 -7.42
N CYS A 159 -19.59 -5.39 -7.53
CA CYS A 159 -20.22 -6.14 -8.61
C CYS A 159 -21.08 -5.29 -9.56
N SER A 160 -20.69 -4.07 -9.94
CA SER A 160 -21.28 -3.41 -11.13
C SER A 160 -20.42 -2.26 -11.64
N ASN A 161 -19.68 -2.54 -12.72
CA ASN A 161 -19.53 -1.73 -13.95
C ASN A 161 -18.33 -2.25 -14.74
#